data_AF-A0A2N1Q7J3-F1
#
_entry.id   AF-A0A2N1Q7J3-F1
#
_cell.length_a   1.000
_cell.length_b   1.000
_cell.length_c   1.000
_cell.angle_alpha   90.00
_cell.angle_beta   90.00
_cell.angle_gamma   90.00
#
_symmetry.space_group_name_H-M   'P 1'
#
loop_
_entity.id
_entity.type
_entity.pdbx_description
1 polymer ?
#
loop_
_entity_poly.entity_id
_entity_poly.type
_entity_poly.pdbx_seq_one_letter_code
_entity_poly.pdbx_strand_id
1 'polypeptide(L)'
;MADKRDYYDVLGVGKNASDDEIKKAYRTLAKKYHPDVSSEKDAESKFKEVQEAYDHIGDPQKRATYDQYGHSGSPFGGAGGQGFGGFGDMGGFGDIFSQFFGGGQRQRQNQHGPQRGDDLERSITIDFMEAVLGTKKTITVEIDEECHVCHGSGAESSKDIEVCDRCHGDGVINVEQRTMFGAMRSQQACPKCGGSGKIIKKRCNTCNGQGHVKQNKTVDVNIPAGVDNNMSLKVAGYGNGGL
;
A
#
# COMPACT_ATOMS: atom_id res chain seq x y z
N MET A 1 -7.17 2.63 -44.86
CA MET A 1 -6.71 2.79 -43.47
C MET A 1 -7.21 4.15 -43.03
N ALA A 2 -8.25 4.21 -42.19
CA ALA A 2 -8.81 5.48 -41.78
C ALA A 2 -7.90 6.08 -40.71
N ASP A 3 -7.21 7.17 -41.04
CA ASP A 3 -6.43 7.95 -40.07
C ASP A 3 -7.37 8.42 -38.95
N LYS A 4 -7.17 7.89 -37.73
CA LYS A 4 -7.87 8.38 -36.54
C LYS A 4 -7.49 9.85 -36.32
N ARG A 5 -8.50 10.69 -36.04
CA ARG A 5 -8.32 12.12 -35.77
C ARG A 5 -7.48 12.32 -34.51
N ASP A 6 -6.60 13.31 -34.52
CA ASP A 6 -5.80 13.67 -33.35
C ASP A 6 -6.71 13.98 -32.15
N TYR A 7 -6.45 13.39 -30.99
CA TYR A 7 -7.25 13.62 -29.77
C TYR A 7 -7.30 15.10 -29.36
N TYR A 8 -6.25 15.88 -29.67
CA TYR A 8 -6.29 17.33 -29.48
C TYR A 8 -7.31 18.00 -30.41
N ASP A 9 -7.41 17.56 -31.67
CA ASP A 9 -8.39 18.06 -32.65
C ASP A 9 -9.82 17.62 -32.31
N VAL A 10 -9.99 16.44 -31.71
CA VAL A 10 -11.29 15.95 -31.24
C VAL A 10 -11.81 16.79 -30.07
N LEU A 11 -10.94 17.15 -29.12
CA LEU A 11 -11.29 18.06 -28.03
C LEU A 11 -11.28 19.54 -28.42
N GLY A 12 -10.76 19.87 -29.61
CA GLY A 12 -10.67 21.26 -30.11
C GLY A 12 -9.68 22.12 -29.31
N VAL A 13 -8.62 21.50 -28.76
CA VAL A 13 -7.59 22.16 -27.97
C VAL A 13 -6.23 22.08 -28.68
N GLY A 14 -5.30 22.98 -28.37
CA GLY A 14 -3.93 22.89 -28.89
C GLY A 14 -3.13 21.77 -28.21
N LYS A 15 -2.08 21.26 -28.87
CA LYS A 15 -1.17 20.25 -28.28
C LYS A 15 -0.48 20.71 -26.99
N ASN A 16 -0.34 22.02 -26.83
CA ASN A 16 0.23 22.66 -25.63
C ASN A 16 -0.85 23.04 -24.58
N ALA A 17 -2.09 22.58 -24.72
CA ALA A 17 -3.15 22.90 -23.77
C ALA A 17 -2.81 22.39 -22.36
N SER A 18 -3.16 23.17 -21.36
CA SER A 18 -3.07 22.79 -19.95
C SER A 18 -4.12 21.73 -19.60
N ASP A 19 -3.89 20.98 -18.53
CA ASP A 19 -4.83 19.94 -18.06
C ASP A 19 -6.22 20.52 -17.76
N ASP A 20 -6.28 21.76 -17.29
CA ASP A 20 -7.53 22.46 -17.01
C ASP A 20 -8.28 22.84 -18.30
N GLU A 21 -7.57 23.22 -19.36
CA GLU A 21 -8.16 23.49 -20.67
C GLU A 21 -8.72 22.20 -21.30
N ILE A 22 -7.99 21.09 -21.19
CA ILE A 22 -8.44 19.76 -21.66
C ILE A 22 -9.71 19.33 -20.92
N LYS A 23 -9.72 19.44 -19.58
CA LYS A 23 -10.90 19.12 -18.76
C LYS A 23 -12.09 20.00 -19.09
N LYS A 24 -11.87 21.30 -19.32
CA LYS A 24 -12.92 22.26 -19.67
C LYS A 24 -13.51 21.98 -21.05
N ALA A 25 -12.66 21.67 -22.03
CA ALA A 25 -13.09 21.28 -23.38
C ALA A 25 -13.91 20.00 -23.36
N TYR A 26 -13.44 18.96 -22.66
CA TYR A 26 -14.18 17.72 -22.47
C TYR A 26 -15.56 17.95 -21.85
N ARG A 27 -15.65 18.69 -20.74
CA ARG A 27 -16.95 18.98 -20.10
C ARG A 27 -17.92 19.74 -21.01
N THR A 28 -17.41 20.60 -21.88
CA THR A 28 -18.23 21.38 -22.82
C THR A 28 -18.75 20.49 -23.94
N LEU A 29 -17.90 19.65 -24.53
CA LEU A 29 -18.26 18.74 -25.60
C LEU A 29 -19.12 17.57 -25.11
N ALA A 30 -18.83 17.02 -23.93
CA ALA A 30 -19.63 15.97 -23.30
C ALA A 30 -21.06 16.44 -23.02
N LYS A 31 -21.26 17.68 -22.58
CA LYS A 31 -22.61 18.27 -22.43
C LYS A 31 -23.30 18.52 -23.76
N LYS A 32 -22.55 18.91 -24.79
CA LYS A 32 -23.07 19.21 -26.14
C LYS A 32 -23.52 17.94 -26.88
N TYR A 33 -22.82 16.83 -26.68
CA TYR A 33 -23.08 15.55 -27.35
C TYR A 33 -23.71 14.49 -26.44
N HIS A 34 -24.15 14.88 -25.23
CA HIS A 34 -24.82 13.96 -24.33
C HIS A 34 -26.10 13.41 -24.98
N PRO A 35 -26.37 12.09 -24.94
CA PRO A 35 -27.52 11.48 -25.60
C PRO A 35 -28.86 12.06 -25.13
N ASP A 36 -28.95 12.51 -23.87
CA ASP A 36 -30.17 13.12 -23.32
C ASP A 36 -30.36 14.60 -23.67
N VAL A 37 -29.33 15.29 -24.17
CA VAL A 37 -29.33 16.75 -24.39
C VAL A 37 -29.24 17.11 -25.87
N SER A 38 -28.57 16.28 -26.67
CA SER A 38 -28.30 16.54 -28.08
C SER A 38 -29.30 15.82 -28.98
N SER A 39 -29.88 16.54 -29.93
CA SER A 39 -30.75 15.99 -30.99
C SER A 39 -30.01 15.74 -32.31
N GLU A 40 -28.68 15.86 -32.33
CA GLU A 40 -27.86 15.56 -33.51
C GLU A 40 -27.83 14.05 -33.79
N LYS A 41 -28.00 13.64 -35.05
CA LYS A 41 -27.98 12.23 -35.46
C LYS A 41 -26.65 11.52 -35.19
N ASP A 42 -25.56 12.29 -35.13
CA ASP A 42 -24.19 11.79 -34.90
C ASP A 42 -23.69 12.10 -33.48
N ALA A 43 -24.56 12.54 -32.56
CA ALA A 43 -24.17 12.90 -31.19
C ALA A 43 -23.48 11.75 -30.47
N GLU A 44 -23.99 10.52 -30.62
CA GLU A 44 -23.41 9.33 -29.99
C GLU A 44 -21.99 9.02 -30.49
N SER A 45 -21.77 9.15 -31.81
CA SER A 45 -20.44 8.93 -32.39
C SER A 45 -19.44 9.98 -31.91
N LYS A 46 -19.84 11.26 -31.92
CA LYS A 46 -19.00 12.36 -31.44
C LYS A 46 -18.75 12.28 -29.93
N PHE A 47 -19.72 11.81 -29.16
CA PHE A 47 -19.57 11.60 -27.72
C PHE A 47 -18.53 10.51 -27.44
N LYS A 48 -18.61 9.38 -28.16
CA LYS A 48 -17.63 8.29 -28.08
C LYS A 48 -16.22 8.77 -28.45
N GLU A 49 -16.08 9.54 -29.52
CA GLU A 49 -14.78 10.14 -29.91
C GLU A 49 -14.23 11.07 -28.82
N VAL A 50 -15.07 11.92 -28.23
CA VAL A 50 -14.69 12.86 -27.16
C VAL A 50 -14.29 12.13 -25.87
N GLN A 51 -14.95 11.02 -25.56
CA GLN A 51 -14.56 10.15 -24.44
C GLN A 51 -13.21 9.49 -24.69
N GLU A 52 -13.01 8.87 -25.85
CA GLU A 52 -11.74 8.24 -26.23
C GLU A 52 -10.59 9.27 -26.16
N ALA A 53 -10.81 10.48 -26.67
CA ALA A 53 -9.81 11.55 -26.59
C ALA A 53 -9.45 11.91 -25.14
N TYR A 54 -10.45 12.15 -24.28
CA TYR A 54 -10.18 12.50 -22.88
C TYR A 54 -9.52 11.35 -22.09
N ASP A 55 -9.84 10.09 -22.38
CA ASP A 55 -9.22 8.93 -21.73
C ASP A 55 -7.72 8.82 -22.03
N HIS A 56 -7.27 9.35 -23.17
CA HIS A 56 -5.87 9.34 -23.59
C HIS A 56 -5.09 10.61 -23.24
N ILE A 57 -5.67 11.80 -23.40
CA ILE A 57 -4.96 13.08 -23.14
C ILE A 57 -5.38 13.80 -21.87
N GLY A 58 -6.40 13.32 -21.15
CA GLY A 58 -6.86 13.90 -19.88
C GLY A 58 -6.01 13.52 -18.67
N ASP A 59 -5.25 12.43 -18.74
CA ASP A 59 -4.27 12.02 -17.72
C ASP A 59 -2.85 12.34 -18.19
N PRO A 60 -2.00 13.00 -17.37
CA PRO A 60 -0.64 13.40 -17.77
C PRO A 60 0.27 12.25 -18.22
N GLN A 61 0.15 11.05 -17.63
CA GLN A 61 0.99 9.90 -17.99
C GLN A 61 0.56 9.30 -19.32
N LYS A 62 -0.76 9.17 -19.54
CA LYS A 62 -1.31 8.69 -20.81
C LYS A 62 -1.08 9.69 -21.93
N ARG A 63 -1.18 10.99 -21.63
CA ARG A 63 -0.88 12.08 -22.56
C ARG A 63 0.57 12.03 -23.02
N ALA A 64 1.52 11.89 -22.10
CA ALA A 64 2.94 11.73 -22.45
C ALA A 64 3.19 10.52 -23.36
N THR A 65 2.47 9.41 -23.15
CA THR A 65 2.54 8.23 -24.00
C THR A 65 1.98 8.49 -25.40
N TYR A 66 0.83 9.18 -25.49
CA TYR A 66 0.23 9.57 -26.76
C TYR A 66 1.10 10.59 -27.52
N ASP A 67 1.67 11.57 -26.83
CA ASP A 67 2.57 12.57 -27.42
C ASP A 67 3.85 11.93 -27.96
N GLN A 68 4.33 10.84 -27.34
CA GLN A 68 5.54 10.14 -27.75
C GLN A 68 5.32 9.11 -28.87
N TYR A 69 4.17 8.43 -28.90
CA TYR A 69 3.94 7.27 -29.81
C TYR A 69 2.73 7.41 -30.73
N GLY A 70 1.96 8.50 -30.62
CA GLY A 70 0.72 8.72 -31.36
C GLY A 70 -0.33 7.62 -31.13
N HIS A 71 -1.24 7.46 -32.09
CA HIS A 71 -2.31 6.46 -32.05
C HIS A 71 -1.82 5.00 -32.11
N SER A 72 -0.55 4.76 -32.46
CA SER A 72 0.02 3.41 -32.59
C SER A 72 0.33 2.74 -31.25
N GLY A 73 0.36 3.48 -30.14
CA GLY A 73 0.83 2.94 -28.86
C GLY A 73 2.33 2.59 -28.89
N SER A 74 2.91 2.29 -27.73
CA SER A 74 4.35 2.01 -27.60
C SER A 74 4.77 0.76 -28.41
N PRO A 75 5.85 0.81 -29.19
CA PRO A 75 6.39 -0.34 -29.94
C PRO A 75 7.07 -1.39 -29.04
N PHE A 76 7.28 -1.08 -27.75
CA PHE A 76 7.62 -2.07 -26.73
C PHE A 76 6.32 -2.59 -26.12
N GLY A 77 5.83 -3.71 -26.66
CA GLY A 77 4.63 -4.41 -26.20
C GLY A 77 4.67 -4.70 -24.70
N GLY A 78 3.90 -3.93 -23.94
CA GLY A 78 3.35 -4.32 -22.66
C GLY A 78 1.87 -4.60 -22.87
N ALA A 79 1.43 -5.83 -22.61
CA ALA A 79 0.06 -6.28 -22.77
C ALA A 79 -0.95 -5.33 -22.06
N GLY A 80 -1.60 -4.48 -22.84
CA GLY A 80 -2.55 -3.49 -22.34
C GLY A 80 -3.02 -2.56 -23.45
N GLY A 81 -3.67 -3.13 -24.47
CA GLY A 81 -4.16 -2.31 -25.59
C GLY A 81 -4.44 -3.06 -26.88
N GLN A 82 -5.18 -4.16 -26.82
CA GLN A 82 -5.86 -4.69 -28.00
C GLN A 82 -7.32 -4.86 -27.65
N GLY A 83 -8.15 -3.99 -28.22
CA GLY A 83 -9.59 -4.16 -28.40
C GLY A 83 -10.40 -4.48 -27.14
N PHE A 84 -11.01 -3.47 -26.53
CA PHE A 84 -12.22 -3.70 -25.74
C PHE A 84 -13.41 -2.93 -26.32
N GLY A 85 -13.63 -3.17 -27.62
CA GLY A 85 -14.97 -3.11 -28.18
C GLY A 85 -15.64 -4.45 -27.87
N GLY A 86 -16.47 -4.47 -26.81
CA GLY A 86 -17.35 -5.60 -26.51
C GLY A 86 -16.91 -6.44 -25.32
N PHE A 87 -17.24 -5.99 -24.12
CA PHE A 87 -17.87 -6.85 -23.12
C PHE A 87 -18.46 -5.93 -22.04
N GLY A 88 -19.74 -5.61 -22.20
CA GLY A 88 -20.56 -5.46 -21.00
C GLY A 88 -20.47 -6.78 -20.24
N ASP A 89 -20.45 -6.71 -18.91
CA ASP A 89 -20.66 -7.85 -18.02
C ASP A 89 -19.43 -8.69 -17.60
N MET A 90 -18.44 -8.07 -16.94
CA MET A 90 -17.64 -8.76 -15.91
C MET A 90 -17.12 -7.79 -14.85
N GLY A 91 -17.85 -7.69 -13.73
CA GLY A 91 -17.47 -6.96 -12.52
C GLY A 91 -16.30 -7.59 -11.77
N GLY A 92 -15.11 -7.59 -12.36
CA GLY A 92 -13.90 -8.13 -11.74
C GLY A 92 -12.57 -7.64 -12.31
N PHE A 93 -12.56 -6.87 -13.41
CA PHE A 93 -11.32 -6.39 -14.04
C PHE A 93 -10.75 -5.11 -13.43
N GLY A 94 -11.50 -4.41 -12.57
CA GLY A 94 -11.01 -3.22 -11.86
C GLY A 94 -9.89 -3.53 -10.84
N ASP A 95 -9.93 -4.72 -10.24
CA ASP A 95 -8.95 -5.15 -9.23
C ASP A 95 -7.68 -5.78 -9.84
N ILE A 96 -7.77 -6.34 -11.05
CA ILE A 96 -6.62 -6.97 -11.71
C ILE A 96 -5.81 -5.95 -12.52
N PHE A 97 -6.46 -4.95 -13.14
CA PHE A 97 -5.77 -3.91 -13.89
C PHE A 97 -5.08 -2.88 -12.97
N SER A 98 -5.64 -2.63 -11.78
CA SER A 98 -5.00 -1.81 -10.73
C SER A 98 -3.77 -2.48 -10.11
N GLN A 99 -3.75 -3.82 -10.04
CA GLN A 99 -2.62 -4.59 -9.51
C GLN A 99 -1.42 -4.69 -10.48
N PHE A 100 -1.66 -4.51 -11.78
CA PHE A 100 -0.65 -4.73 -12.83
C PHE A 100 -0.13 -3.44 -13.48
N PHE A 101 -0.96 -2.41 -13.64
CA PHE A 101 -0.58 -1.14 -14.29
C PHE A 101 -0.47 0.05 -13.33
N GLY A 102 -0.86 -0.11 -12.06
CA GLY A 102 -0.62 0.83 -10.97
C GLY A 102 0.82 0.77 -10.46
N GLY A 103 1.79 1.09 -11.31
CA GLY A 103 3.17 1.31 -10.92
C GLY A 103 3.28 2.58 -10.08
N GLY A 104 3.02 2.48 -8.78
CA GLY A 104 3.14 3.62 -7.87
C GLY A 104 2.98 3.20 -6.42
N GLN A 105 4.08 2.80 -5.80
CA GLN A 105 4.16 2.38 -4.41
C GLN A 105 3.36 1.11 -4.07
N ARG A 106 3.92 -0.06 -4.42
CA ARG A 106 4.30 -0.92 -3.28
C ARG A 106 5.19 -0.02 -2.47
N GLN A 107 4.61 0.65 -1.49
CA GLN A 107 5.32 1.40 -0.50
C GLN A 107 6.49 0.48 -0.20
N ARG A 108 7.71 0.93 -0.49
CA ARG A 108 8.85 0.45 0.27
C ARG A 108 8.40 0.79 1.67
N GLN A 109 7.63 -0.11 2.28
CA GLN A 109 7.43 -0.15 3.70
C GLN A 109 8.87 -0.23 4.09
N ASN A 110 9.40 0.92 4.53
CA ASN A 110 10.65 0.92 5.23
C ASN A 110 10.43 -0.18 6.25
N GLN A 111 11.02 -1.34 6.00
CA GLN A 111 11.07 -2.44 6.97
C GLN A 111 11.83 -1.94 8.22
N HIS A 112 12.39 -0.73 8.14
CA HIS A 112 13.05 0.07 9.16
C HIS A 112 12.21 1.25 9.70
N GLY A 113 10.90 1.31 9.42
CA GLY A 113 10.00 2.31 10.02
C GLY A 113 9.34 1.75 11.28
N PRO A 114 8.91 2.61 12.24
CA PRO A 114 8.26 2.18 13.48
C PRO A 114 7.09 1.24 13.18
N GLN A 115 7.24 -0.05 13.43
CA GLN A 115 6.19 -1.04 13.39
C GLN A 115 5.33 -0.87 14.62
N ARG A 116 4.01 -0.84 14.44
CA ARG A 116 3.10 -0.85 15.59
C ARG A 116 3.24 -2.19 16.31
N GLY A 117 3.34 -2.15 17.63
CA GLY A 117 3.39 -3.37 18.44
C GLY A 117 2.04 -4.10 18.45
N ASP A 118 2.11 -5.40 18.70
CA ASP A 118 0.96 -6.29 18.64
C ASP A 118 -0.07 -6.00 19.74
N ASP A 119 -1.35 -6.19 19.41
CA ASP A 119 -2.44 -6.10 20.38
C ASP A 119 -2.47 -7.38 21.24
N LEU A 120 -2.70 -7.23 22.56
CA LEU A 120 -2.80 -8.36 23.49
C LEU A 120 -4.27 -8.66 23.80
N GLU A 121 -4.65 -9.94 23.70
CA GLU A 121 -5.98 -10.41 24.08
C GLU A 121 -5.89 -11.34 25.29
N ARG A 122 -6.76 -11.11 26.28
CA ARG A 122 -6.88 -11.95 27.48
C ARG A 122 -8.35 -12.17 27.80
N SER A 123 -8.71 -13.42 28.03
CA SER A 123 -10.02 -13.77 28.56
C SER A 123 -10.02 -13.64 30.08
N ILE A 124 -11.07 -13.04 30.60
CA ILE A 124 -11.34 -12.95 32.04
C ILE A 124 -12.68 -13.60 32.32
N THR A 125 -12.74 -14.41 33.38
CA THR A 125 -13.99 -14.95 33.89
C THR A 125 -14.44 -14.09 35.06
N ILE A 126 -15.68 -13.62 35.01
CA ILE A 126 -16.31 -12.84 36.08
C ILE A 126 -17.57 -13.56 36.55
N ASP A 127 -17.96 -13.31 37.80
CA ASP A 127 -19.18 -13.89 38.34
C ASP A 127 -20.41 -13.21 37.74
N PHE A 128 -21.53 -13.93 37.68
CA PHE A 128 -22.80 -13.41 37.14
C PHE A 128 -23.24 -12.10 37.84
N MET A 129 -23.11 -12.04 39.17
CA MET A 129 -23.46 -10.82 39.92
C MET A 129 -22.54 -9.65 39.61
N GLU A 130 -21.25 -9.91 39.34
CA GLU A 130 -20.29 -8.88 38.92
C GLU A 130 -20.60 -8.36 37.50
N ALA A 131 -21.06 -9.23 36.61
CA ALA A 131 -21.51 -8.85 35.26
C ALA A 131 -22.76 -7.95 35.30
N VAL A 132 -23.70 -8.24 36.20
CA VAL A 132 -24.95 -7.46 36.35
C VAL A 132 -24.69 -6.09 36.99
N LEU A 133 -23.84 -6.02 38.02
CA LEU A 133 -23.60 -4.79 38.78
C LEU A 133 -22.45 -3.93 38.24
N GLY A 134 -21.59 -4.51 37.40
CA GLY A 134 -20.30 -3.92 37.04
C GLY A 134 -19.26 -4.14 38.14
N THR A 135 -17.99 -4.27 37.75
CA THR A 135 -16.90 -4.51 38.70
C THR A 135 -15.59 -3.92 38.19
N LYS A 136 -14.64 -3.70 39.12
CA LYS A 136 -13.25 -3.37 38.78
C LYS A 136 -12.39 -4.61 39.05
N LYS A 137 -11.75 -5.12 38.01
CA LYS A 137 -10.80 -6.23 38.12
C LYS A 137 -9.41 -5.76 37.76
N THR A 138 -8.45 -6.17 38.57
CA THR A 138 -7.03 -5.92 38.34
C THR A 138 -6.42 -7.14 37.67
N ILE A 139 -5.91 -6.98 36.45
CA ILE A 139 -5.25 -8.05 35.70
C ILE A 139 -3.78 -7.72 35.52
N THR A 140 -2.92 -8.73 35.57
CA THR A 140 -1.51 -8.57 35.24
C THR A 140 -1.29 -9.04 33.81
N VAL A 141 -0.76 -8.17 32.97
CA VAL A 141 -0.39 -8.47 31.59
C VAL A 141 1.13 -8.40 31.46
N GLU A 142 1.71 -9.41 30.81
CA GLU A 142 3.09 -9.37 30.37
C GLU A 142 3.11 -8.65 29.01
N ILE A 143 3.78 -7.50 28.95
CA ILE A 143 3.97 -6.71 27.74
C ILE A 143 5.46 -6.69 27.37
N ASP A 144 5.75 -6.68 26.08
CA ASP A 144 7.10 -6.39 25.59
C ASP A 144 7.30 -4.87 25.54
N GLU A 145 8.22 -4.35 26.32
CA GLU A 145 8.60 -2.93 26.28
C GLU A 145 9.97 -2.75 25.64
N GLU A 146 10.19 -1.57 25.06
CA GLU A 146 11.51 -1.20 24.54
C GLU A 146 12.57 -1.30 25.65
N CYS A 147 13.70 -1.94 25.34
CA CYS A 147 14.76 -2.11 26.31
C CYS A 147 15.37 -0.74 26.70
N HIS A 148 15.21 -0.34 27.97
CA HIS A 148 15.72 0.93 28.51
C HIS A 148 17.24 1.14 28.40
N VAL A 149 18.03 0.09 28.16
CA VAL A 149 19.50 0.19 28.02
C VAL A 149 19.89 0.43 26.56
N CYS A 150 19.34 -0.36 25.65
CA CYS A 150 19.76 -0.34 24.24
C CYS A 150 18.80 0.43 23.32
N HIS A 151 17.65 0.86 23.83
CA HIS A 151 16.63 1.60 23.09
C HIS A 151 16.29 0.95 21.73
N GLY A 152 15.90 -0.34 21.78
CA GLY A 152 15.58 -1.12 20.59
C GLY A 152 16.78 -1.60 19.75
N SER A 153 18.00 -1.10 19.98
CA SER A 153 19.15 -1.44 19.13
C SER A 153 19.69 -2.87 19.30
N GLY A 154 19.38 -3.53 20.42
CA GLY A 154 19.87 -4.86 20.75
C GLY A 154 21.38 -4.94 21.07
N ALA A 155 22.13 -3.84 20.95
CA ALA A 155 23.56 -3.78 21.25
C ALA A 155 23.82 -3.18 22.65
N GLU A 156 24.96 -3.53 23.26
CA GLU A 156 25.39 -2.95 24.53
C GLU A 156 25.69 -1.45 24.40
N SER A 157 26.28 -1.05 23.28
CA SER A 157 26.50 0.35 22.92
C SER A 157 26.37 0.57 21.41
N SER A 158 26.19 1.82 21.00
CA SER A 158 26.17 2.20 19.58
C SER A 158 27.47 1.87 18.84
N LYS A 159 28.60 1.77 19.55
CA LYS A 159 29.91 1.40 18.98
C LYS A 159 30.02 -0.08 18.65
N ASP A 160 29.17 -0.91 19.25
CA ASP A 160 29.15 -2.35 19.02
C ASP A 160 28.26 -2.73 17.83
N ILE A 161 27.69 -1.73 17.14
CA ILE A 161 26.86 -1.88 15.95
C ILE A 161 27.72 -1.56 14.72
N GLU A 162 27.96 -2.55 13.88
CA GLU A 162 28.61 -2.36 12.59
C GLU A 162 27.62 -2.56 11.44
N VAL A 163 27.80 -1.81 10.36
CA VAL A 163 27.04 -2.02 9.14
C VAL A 163 27.45 -3.37 8.53
N CYS A 164 26.48 -4.16 8.11
CA CYS A 164 26.76 -5.44 7.48
C CYS A 164 27.49 -5.21 6.14
N ASP A 165 28.75 -5.63 6.04
CA ASP A 165 29.56 -5.62 4.81
C ASP A 165 28.93 -6.36 3.62
N ARG A 166 28.11 -7.39 3.86
CA ARG A 166 27.51 -8.21 2.78
C ARG A 166 26.33 -7.52 2.10
N CYS A 167 25.49 -6.82 2.86
CA CYS A 167 24.34 -6.08 2.33
C CYS A 167 24.51 -4.56 2.39
N HIS A 168 25.65 -4.07 2.87
CA HIS A 168 25.97 -2.65 3.05
C HIS A 168 24.90 -1.85 3.83
N GLY A 169 24.17 -2.51 4.74
CA GLY A 169 23.10 -1.89 5.52
C GLY A 169 21.68 -2.14 4.98
N ASP A 170 21.54 -2.71 3.78
CA ASP A 170 20.23 -2.89 3.14
C ASP A 170 19.39 -4.01 3.76
N GLY A 171 20.01 -4.92 4.53
CA GLY A 171 19.34 -6.07 5.14
C GLY A 171 18.97 -7.19 4.18
N VAL A 172 18.93 -6.92 2.87
CA VAL A 172 18.61 -7.89 1.82
C VAL A 172 19.73 -8.01 0.78
N ILE A 173 19.80 -9.15 0.09
CA ILE A 173 20.70 -9.38 -1.04
C ILE A 173 19.90 -9.92 -2.23
N ASN A 174 20.30 -9.54 -3.44
CA ASN A 174 19.74 -10.11 -4.67
C ASN A 174 20.46 -11.43 -4.97
N VAL A 175 19.71 -12.54 -4.98
CA VAL A 175 20.22 -13.86 -5.33
C VAL A 175 19.70 -14.22 -6.71
N GLU A 176 20.62 -14.47 -7.63
CA GLU A 176 20.31 -14.94 -8.98
C GLU A 176 20.32 -16.46 -8.99
N GLN A 177 19.14 -17.06 -9.11
CA GLN A 177 18.96 -18.50 -9.21
C GLN A 177 18.70 -18.88 -10.66
N ARG A 178 19.55 -19.75 -11.23
CA ARG A 178 19.32 -20.32 -12.56
C ARG A 178 18.30 -21.44 -12.44
N THR A 179 17.14 -21.25 -13.05
CA THR A 179 16.09 -22.26 -13.15
C THR A 179 16.01 -22.77 -14.59
N MET A 180 15.28 -23.87 -14.80
CA MET A 180 15.02 -24.43 -16.14
C MET A 180 14.31 -23.43 -17.08
N PHE A 181 13.70 -22.37 -16.53
CA PHE A 181 12.99 -21.32 -17.25
C PHE A 181 13.79 -20.00 -17.38
N GLY A 182 15.07 -20.00 -17.03
CA GLY A 182 15.96 -18.83 -17.08
C GLY A 182 16.49 -18.40 -15.72
N ALA A 183 17.26 -17.31 -15.71
CA ALA A 183 17.81 -16.73 -14.49
C ALA A 183 16.73 -15.89 -13.77
N MET A 184 16.28 -16.35 -12.62
CA MET A 184 15.37 -15.62 -11.75
C MET A 184 16.18 -14.88 -10.68
N ARG A 185 16.01 -13.57 -10.58
CA ARG A 185 16.57 -12.77 -9.49
C ARG A 185 15.52 -12.60 -8.41
N SER A 186 15.81 -13.10 -7.21
CA SER A 186 14.96 -12.94 -6.03
C SER A 186 15.70 -12.17 -4.94
N GLN A 187 14.98 -11.39 -4.16
CA GLN A 187 15.50 -10.75 -2.96
C GLN A 187 15.38 -11.74 -1.80
N GLN A 188 16.48 -11.94 -1.08
CA GLN A 188 16.52 -12.76 0.12
C GLN A 188 17.09 -11.94 1.28
N ALA A 189 16.63 -12.21 2.50
CA ALA A 189 17.22 -11.63 3.69
C ALA A 189 18.72 -11.97 3.74
N CYS A 190 19.56 -10.98 4.06
CA CYS A 190 21.00 -11.18 4.07
C CYS A 190 21.37 -12.25 5.12
N PRO A 191 22.03 -13.37 4.73
CA PRO A 191 22.31 -14.46 5.67
C PRO A 191 23.25 -14.06 6.80
N LYS A 192 24.03 -12.99 6.61
CA LYS A 192 25.03 -12.53 7.58
C LYS A 192 24.42 -11.72 8.72
N CYS A 193 23.41 -10.88 8.43
CA CYS A 193 22.75 -10.04 9.43
C CYS A 193 21.31 -10.49 9.73
N GLY A 194 20.79 -11.51 9.03
CA GLY A 194 19.42 -12.01 9.23
C GLY A 194 18.33 -11.02 8.87
N GLY A 195 18.60 -10.05 7.98
CA GLY A 195 17.64 -9.00 7.62
C GLY A 195 17.84 -7.65 8.29
N SER A 196 18.61 -7.55 9.37
CA SER A 196 18.72 -6.31 10.17
C SER A 196 19.56 -5.19 9.55
N GLY A 197 20.34 -5.48 8.50
CA GLY A 197 21.35 -4.56 7.94
C GLY A 197 22.58 -4.30 8.83
N LYS A 198 22.55 -4.75 10.09
CA LYS A 198 23.54 -4.43 11.12
C LYS A 198 24.08 -5.70 11.78
N ILE A 199 25.34 -5.69 12.15
CA ILE A 199 26.02 -6.76 12.88
C ILE A 199 26.34 -6.24 14.28
N ILE A 200 25.79 -6.91 15.29
CA ILE A 200 26.00 -6.57 16.70
C ILE A 200 27.18 -7.40 17.23
N LYS A 201 28.30 -6.75 17.56
CA LYS A 201 29.47 -7.40 18.16
C LYS A 201 29.21 -7.84 19.59
N LYS A 202 28.61 -6.96 20.38
CA LYS A 202 28.23 -7.21 21.78
C LYS A 202 26.74 -6.96 21.94
N ARG A 203 26.03 -8.04 22.28
CA ARG A 203 24.59 -7.99 22.54
C ARG A 203 24.35 -7.26 23.86
N CYS A 204 23.24 -6.54 23.93
CA CYS A 204 22.81 -5.92 25.18
C CYS A 204 22.60 -7.00 26.26
N ASN A 205 23.18 -6.79 27.44
CA ASN A 205 23.09 -7.74 28.55
C ASN A 205 21.66 -7.85 29.13
N THR A 206 20.83 -6.82 28.95
CA THR A 206 19.47 -6.77 29.50
C THR A 206 18.45 -7.49 28.61
N CYS A 207 18.52 -7.29 27.28
CA CYS A 207 17.57 -7.90 26.32
C CYS A 207 18.19 -9.06 25.50
N ASN A 208 19.46 -9.40 25.74
CA ASN A 208 20.20 -10.44 25.01
C ASN A 208 20.19 -10.28 23.48
N GLY A 209 20.06 -9.05 22.98
CA GLY A 209 19.98 -8.76 21.55
C GLY A 209 18.59 -8.66 20.96
N GLN A 210 17.52 -8.79 21.75
CA GLN A 210 16.14 -8.73 21.28
C GLN A 210 15.61 -7.31 21.05
N GLY A 211 16.20 -6.31 21.71
CA GLY A 211 15.76 -4.90 21.64
C GLY A 211 14.58 -4.55 22.56
N HIS A 212 13.86 -5.55 23.07
CA HIS A 212 12.75 -5.41 24.02
C HIS A 212 12.98 -6.24 25.29
N VAL A 213 12.25 -5.92 26.35
CA VAL A 213 12.25 -6.63 27.62
C VAL A 213 10.81 -6.87 28.06
N LYS A 214 10.54 -8.07 28.58
CA LYS A 214 9.24 -8.42 29.14
C LYS A 214 9.03 -7.70 30.47
N GLN A 215 7.92 -6.99 30.60
CA GLN A 215 7.52 -6.30 31.81
C GLN A 215 6.09 -6.69 32.18
N ASN A 216 5.89 -6.98 33.47
CA ASN A 216 4.55 -7.23 34.00
C ASN A 216 3.91 -5.91 34.39
N LYS A 217 2.85 -5.52 33.70
CA LYS A 217 2.03 -4.37 34.07
C LYS A 217 0.70 -4.81 34.65
N THR A 218 0.32 -4.13 35.71
CA THR A 218 -0.98 -4.28 36.34
C THR A 218 -1.96 -3.29 35.71
N VAL A 219 -3.10 -3.80 35.24
CA VAL A 219 -4.13 -3.05 34.54
C VAL A 219 -5.43 -3.15 35.31
N ASP A 220 -5.99 -2.00 35.68
CA ASP A 220 -7.31 -1.92 36.27
C ASP A 220 -8.35 -1.82 35.16
N VAL A 221 -9.10 -2.90 34.99
CA VAL A 221 -10.15 -3.01 33.98
C VAL A 221 -11.49 -2.73 34.65
N ASN A 222 -12.14 -1.66 34.21
CA ASN A 222 -13.47 -1.31 34.66
C ASN A 222 -14.52 -1.95 33.75
N ILE A 223 -15.20 -2.97 34.24
CA ILE A 223 -16.19 -3.75 33.50
C ILE A 223 -17.56 -3.11 33.75
N PRO A 224 -18.24 -2.60 32.71
CA PRO A 224 -19.54 -1.97 32.87
C PRO A 224 -20.60 -2.99 33.32
N ALA A 225 -21.68 -2.49 33.91
CA ALA A 225 -22.85 -3.30 34.25
C ALA A 225 -23.59 -3.78 32.98
N GLY A 226 -24.13 -5.00 33.02
CA GLY A 226 -24.91 -5.58 31.93
C GLY A 226 -24.05 -6.15 30.78
N VAL A 227 -22.85 -6.66 31.08
CA VAL A 227 -22.01 -7.34 30.09
C VAL A 227 -22.46 -8.78 29.86
N ASP A 228 -22.41 -9.23 28.60
CA ASP A 228 -22.70 -10.60 28.21
C ASP A 228 -21.43 -11.41 27.89
N ASN A 229 -21.59 -12.72 27.74
CA ASN A 229 -20.52 -13.63 27.33
C ASN A 229 -19.90 -13.20 25.99
N ASN A 230 -18.58 -13.35 25.89
CA ASN A 230 -17.77 -13.02 24.70
C ASN A 230 -17.81 -11.53 24.28
N MET A 231 -18.24 -10.62 25.16
CA MET A 231 -18.00 -9.20 24.94
C MET A 231 -16.51 -8.87 25.10
N SER A 232 -16.00 -8.02 24.22
CA SER A 232 -14.62 -7.52 24.27
C SER A 232 -14.59 -6.09 24.79
N LEU A 233 -13.66 -5.81 25.70
CA LEU A 233 -13.38 -4.48 26.22
C LEU A 233 -11.96 -4.08 25.83
N LYS A 234 -11.82 -3.00 25.08
CA LYS A 234 -10.52 -2.48 24.67
C LYS A 234 -9.94 -1.62 25.79
N VAL A 235 -8.73 -1.96 26.24
CA VAL A 235 -7.94 -1.12 27.14
C VAL A 235 -6.72 -0.60 26.38
N ALA A 236 -6.62 0.72 26.23
CA ALA A 236 -5.52 1.34 25.48
C ALA A 236 -4.25 1.47 26.32
N GLY A 237 -3.08 1.39 25.68
CA GLY A 237 -1.78 1.64 26.32
C GLY A 237 -1.10 0.42 26.96
N TYR A 238 -1.69 -0.77 26.83
CA TYR A 238 -1.17 -2.03 27.39
C TYR A 238 -0.94 -3.10 26.31
N GLY A 239 -0.78 -2.70 25.04
CA GLY A 239 -0.28 -3.59 23.99
C GLY A 239 1.24 -3.70 24.03
N ASN A 240 1.80 -4.55 23.16
CA ASN A 240 3.25 -4.65 23.02
C ASN A 240 3.84 -3.36 22.42
N GLY A 241 5.10 -3.07 22.75
CA GLY A 241 5.88 -1.98 22.19
C GLY A 241 6.12 -2.21 20.69
N GLY A 242 6.01 -1.13 19.91
CA GLY A 242 6.38 -1.14 18.49
C GLY A 242 7.90 -1.15 18.27
N LEU A 243 8.34 -1.59 17.09
CA LEU A 243 9.76 -1.66 16.68
C LEU A 243 10.16 -0.50 15.78
#